data_AF-A0A4Y7SEG4-F1
#
_entry.id   AF-A0A4Y7SEG4-F1
#
_cell.length_a   1.000
_cell.length_b   1.000
_cell.length_c   1.000
_cell.angle_alpha   90.00
_cell.angle_beta   90.00
_cell.angle_gamma   90.00
#
_symmetry.space_group_name_H-M   'P 1'
#
loop_
_entity.id
_entity.type
_entity.pdbx_description
1 polymer ?
#
loop_
_entity_poly.entity_id
_entity_poly.type
_entity_poly.pdbx_seq_one_letter_code
_entity_poly.pdbx_strand_id
1 'polypeptide(L)'
;MDPEIVAEVTALVPLYQNWQVLQFTQLAAIAALFYHYMLTFDDEVSQIWPQPTWKMGKILFLATRYTASTYMAHLLVLNWPHHTSISVHGCEGLGLVMNVAGMMTRIFAEGTLWLCLYALLGGNPKFFWLLVVAFLVFTIPASVLNGMHVMSQRAIPQNHLDHLLGYPCNFLPLSAPTLQ
;
A
#
# COMPACT_ATOMS: atom_id res chain seq x y z
N MET A 1 20.08 4.06 34.91
CA MET A 1 19.72 3.61 33.56
C MET A 1 20.96 2.97 33.01
N ASP A 2 20.90 1.67 32.70
CA ASP A 2 22.09 0.94 32.30
C ASP A 2 22.65 1.52 31.00
N PRO A 3 23.97 1.78 30.94
CA PRO A 3 24.59 2.44 29.78
C PRO A 3 24.40 1.64 28.49
N GLU A 4 24.24 0.32 28.60
CA GLU A 4 23.96 -0.60 27.50
C GLU A 4 22.57 -0.35 26.88
N ILE A 5 21.53 -0.16 27.70
CA ILE A 5 20.18 0.18 27.23
C ILE A 5 20.15 1.56 26.57
N VAL A 6 20.90 2.53 27.10
CA VAL A 6 20.98 3.86 26.49
C VAL A 6 21.60 3.80 25.09
N ALA A 7 22.65 2.97 24.91
CA ALA A 7 23.27 2.78 23.60
C ALA A 7 22.32 2.10 22.60
N GLU A 8 21.58 1.08 23.03
CA GLU A 8 20.60 0.39 22.19
C GLU A 8 19.45 1.31 21.75
N VAL A 9 18.85 2.06 22.69
CA VAL A 9 17.77 3.00 22.37
C VAL A 9 18.26 4.10 21.42
N THR A 10 19.47 4.61 21.62
CA THR A 10 20.05 5.66 20.76
C THR A 10 20.25 5.17 19.33
N ALA A 11 20.57 3.88 19.13
CA ALA A 11 20.68 3.27 17.81
C ALA A 11 19.34 3.15 17.07
N LEU A 12 18.22 3.09 17.78
CA LEU A 12 16.86 2.97 17.20
C LEU A 12 16.22 4.33 16.85
N VAL A 13 16.72 5.44 17.40
CA VAL A 13 16.23 6.80 17.10
C VAL A 13 16.15 7.12 15.60
N PRO A 14 17.19 6.89 14.76
CA PRO A 14 17.10 7.24 13.34
C PRO A 14 16.06 6.40 12.59
N LEU A 15 15.87 5.13 12.98
CA LEU A 15 14.84 4.28 12.41
C LEU A 15 13.44 4.83 12.71
N TYR A 16 13.21 5.25 13.95
CA TYR A 16 11.96 5.87 14.37
C TYR A 16 11.69 7.20 13.67
N GLN A 17 12.71 8.05 13.52
CA GLN A 17 12.58 9.33 12.79
C GLN A 17 12.20 9.12 11.33
N ASN A 18 12.86 8.17 10.64
CA ASN A 18 12.53 7.83 9.26
C ASN A 18 11.09 7.31 9.14
N TRP A 19 10.66 6.50 10.11
CA TRP A 19 9.29 6.00 10.17
C TRP A 19 8.28 7.14 10.32
N GLN A 20 8.51 8.09 11.23
CA GLN A 20 7.63 9.24 11.40
C GLN A 20 7.55 10.10 10.13
N VAL A 21 8.68 10.38 9.47
CA VAL A 21 8.70 11.14 8.22
C VAL A 21 7.87 10.44 7.14
N LEU A 22 8.01 9.12 7.02
CA LEU A 22 7.22 8.32 6.10
C LEU A 22 5.72 8.44 6.40
N GLN A 23 5.32 8.29 7.67
CA GLN A 23 3.91 8.37 8.07
C GLN A 23 3.29 9.74 7.79
N PHE A 24 3.96 10.83 8.16
CA PHE A 24 3.43 12.18 7.90
C PHE A 24 3.34 12.50 6.41
N THR A 25 4.33 12.07 5.62
CA THR A 25 4.31 12.23 4.16
C THR A 25 3.18 11.43 3.53
N GLN A 26 2.98 10.19 3.98
CA GLN A 26 1.88 9.33 3.53
C GLN A 26 0.52 9.93 3.89
N LEU A 27 0.36 10.45 5.12
CA LEU A 27 -0.90 11.07 5.54
C LEU A 27 -1.26 12.27 4.65
N ALA A 28 -0.29 13.13 4.34
CA ALA A 28 -0.52 14.27 3.44
C ALA A 28 -0.93 13.79 2.03
N ALA A 29 -0.27 12.75 1.49
CA ALA A 29 -0.61 12.17 0.21
C ALA A 29 -2.02 11.55 0.20
N ILE A 30 -2.40 10.83 1.26
CA ILE A 30 -3.73 10.24 1.43
C ILE A 30 -4.80 11.34 1.46
N ALA A 31 -4.57 12.41 2.24
CA ALA A 31 -5.51 13.52 2.33
C ALA A 31 -5.70 14.21 0.97
N ALA A 32 -4.60 14.46 0.25
CA ALA A 32 -4.65 15.07 -1.08
C ALA A 32 -5.39 14.18 -2.10
N LEU A 33 -5.11 12.88 -2.10
CA LEU A 33 -5.74 11.92 -3.02
C LEU A 33 -7.24 11.75 -2.69
N PHE A 34 -7.59 11.67 -1.41
CA PHE A 34 -8.97 11.59 -0.97
C PHE A 34 -9.74 12.86 -1.33
N TYR A 35 -9.16 14.03 -1.13
CA TYR A 35 -9.74 15.30 -1.57
C TYR A 35 -9.97 15.34 -3.09
N HIS A 36 -8.99 14.89 -3.88
CA HIS A 36 -9.13 14.78 -5.33
C HIS A 36 -10.27 13.84 -5.73
N TYR A 37 -10.41 12.70 -5.04
CA TYR A 37 -11.53 11.78 -5.26
C TYR A 37 -12.87 12.46 -4.93
N MET A 38 -12.99 13.16 -3.81
CA MET A 38 -14.24 13.85 -3.48
C MET A 38 -14.62 14.88 -4.56
N LEU A 39 -13.66 15.67 -5.05
CA LEU A 39 -13.93 16.66 -6.10
C LEU A 39 -14.34 16.04 -7.44
N THR A 40 -13.82 14.87 -7.78
CA THR A 40 -14.07 14.20 -9.08
C THR A 40 -15.17 13.15 -8.99
N PHE A 41 -15.86 13.05 -7.84
CA PHE A 41 -16.90 12.04 -7.63
C PHE A 41 -18.14 12.31 -8.48
N ASP A 42 -18.59 13.57 -8.56
CA ASP A 42 -19.76 13.94 -9.36
C ASP A 42 -19.54 13.66 -10.87
N ASP A 43 -18.33 13.92 -11.36
CA ASP A 43 -17.92 13.59 -12.72
C ASP A 43 -17.89 12.08 -12.96
N GLU A 44 -17.39 11.30 -11.99
CA GLU A 44 -17.41 9.83 -12.09
C GLU A 44 -18.84 9.29 -12.20
N VAL A 45 -19.74 9.73 -11.32
CA VAL A 45 -21.12 9.24 -11.27
C VAL A 45 -21.89 9.65 -12.53
N SER A 46 -21.63 10.85 -13.05
CA SER A 46 -22.31 11.34 -14.26
C SER A 46 -21.74 10.78 -15.56
N GLN A 47 -20.43 10.51 -15.65
CA GLN A 47 -19.78 10.13 -16.91
C GLN A 47 -19.39 8.65 -17.01
N ILE A 48 -19.04 8.00 -15.89
CA ILE A 48 -18.45 6.65 -15.89
C ILE A 48 -19.50 5.60 -15.58
N TRP A 49 -20.37 5.86 -14.59
CA TRP A 49 -21.39 4.92 -14.16
C TRP A 49 -22.42 4.63 -15.26
N PRO A 50 -22.94 5.62 -16.01
CA PRO A 50 -23.97 5.39 -17.03
C PRO A 50 -23.45 4.65 -18.27
N GLN A 51 -22.13 4.49 -18.42
CA GLN A 51 -21.57 3.77 -19.58
C GLN A 51 -22.04 2.30 -19.54
N PRO A 52 -22.79 1.84 -20.56
CA PRO A 52 -23.47 0.54 -20.54
C PRO A 52 -22.50 -0.64 -20.71
N THR A 53 -21.31 -0.38 -21.27
CA THR A 53 -20.31 -1.41 -21.54
C THR A 53 -19.14 -1.33 -20.56
N TRP A 54 -18.77 -2.47 -19.97
CA TRP A 54 -17.54 -2.64 -19.21
C TRP A 54 -16.31 -2.67 -20.13
N LYS A 55 -15.96 -1.51 -20.68
CA LYS A 55 -14.72 -1.33 -21.46
C LYS A 55 -13.51 -1.36 -20.53
N MET A 56 -12.36 -1.74 -21.08
CA MET A 56 -11.09 -1.79 -20.33
C MET A 56 -10.76 -0.49 -19.59
N GLY A 57 -11.04 0.67 -20.19
CA GLY A 57 -10.81 1.97 -19.53
C GLY A 57 -11.66 2.17 -18.27
N LYS A 58 -12.94 1.75 -18.29
CA LYS A 58 -13.83 1.83 -17.12
C LYS A 58 -13.36 0.90 -16.00
N ILE A 59 -12.98 -0.33 -16.35
CA ILE A 59 -12.43 -1.30 -15.39
C ILE A 59 -11.17 -0.73 -14.77
N LEU A 60 -10.23 -0.26 -15.58
CA LEU A 60 -8.94 0.23 -15.09
C LEU A 60 -9.09 1.47 -14.20
N PHE A 61 -9.96 2.41 -14.59
CA PHE A 61 -10.24 3.61 -13.78
C PHE A 61 -10.84 3.23 -12.41
N LEU A 62 -11.92 2.46 -12.41
CA LEU A 62 -12.61 2.07 -11.17
C LEU A 62 -11.70 1.20 -10.30
N ALA A 63 -10.99 0.23 -10.90
CA ALA A 63 -10.07 -0.63 -10.18
C ALA A 63 -8.97 0.19 -9.51
N THR A 64 -8.30 1.10 -10.24
CA THR A 64 -7.26 1.98 -9.67
C THR A 64 -7.79 2.77 -8.46
N ARG A 65 -8.96 3.41 -8.61
CA ARG A 65 -9.53 4.30 -7.59
C ARG A 65 -9.97 3.57 -6.33
N TYR A 66 -10.70 2.47 -6.48
CA TYR A 66 -11.28 1.76 -5.34
C TYR A 66 -10.27 0.83 -4.65
N THR A 67 -9.30 0.25 -5.38
CA THR A 67 -8.20 -0.46 -4.72
C THR A 67 -7.31 0.50 -3.96
N ALA A 68 -7.04 1.71 -4.50
CA ALA A 68 -6.27 2.74 -3.80
C ALA A 68 -7.00 3.17 -2.52
N SER A 69 -8.31 3.41 -2.59
CA SER A 69 -9.12 3.78 -1.43
C SER A 69 -9.09 2.69 -0.34
N THR A 70 -9.21 1.43 -0.75
CA THR A 70 -9.13 0.28 0.16
C THR A 70 -7.75 0.18 0.80
N TYR A 71 -6.67 0.34 0.01
CA TYR A 71 -5.30 0.33 0.50
C TYR A 71 -5.04 1.45 1.50
N MET A 72 -5.46 2.68 1.19
CA MET A 72 -5.31 3.84 2.09
C MET A 72 -6.02 3.63 3.42
N ALA A 73 -7.26 3.11 3.40
CA ALA A 73 -8.00 2.82 4.63
C ALA A 73 -7.26 1.81 5.51
N HIS A 74 -6.76 0.71 4.94
CA HIS A 74 -6.00 -0.29 5.70
C HIS A 74 -4.64 0.24 6.16
N LEU A 75 -3.99 1.10 5.36
CA LEU A 75 -2.73 1.72 5.75
C LEU A 75 -2.91 2.62 6.97
N LEU A 76 -3.98 3.43 7.00
CA LEU A 76 -4.33 4.25 8.16
C LEU A 76 -4.66 3.38 9.38
N VAL A 77 -5.46 2.32 9.21
CA VAL A 77 -5.79 1.41 10.31
C VAL A 77 -4.52 0.78 10.87
N LEU A 78 -3.65 0.20 10.04
CA LEU A 78 -2.52 -0.59 10.54
C LEU A 78 -1.34 0.25 11.03
N ASN A 79 -1.09 1.41 10.41
CA ASN A 79 0.10 2.20 10.67
C ASN A 79 -0.17 3.40 11.58
N TRP A 80 -1.41 3.88 11.69
CA TRP A 80 -1.67 5.04 12.54
C TRP A 80 -1.91 4.62 14.00
N PRO A 81 -1.28 5.33 14.97
CA PRO A 81 -1.46 5.00 16.38
C PRO A 81 -2.92 5.20 16.79
N HIS A 82 -3.55 4.12 17.23
CA HIS A 82 -4.90 4.11 17.77
C HIS A 82 -5.01 2.97 18.80
N HIS A 83 -5.64 3.24 19.95
CA HIS A 83 -5.67 2.32 21.10
C HIS A 83 -6.67 1.15 20.95
N THR A 84 -6.98 0.70 19.72
CA THR A 84 -7.90 -0.43 19.55
C THR A 84 -7.14 -1.75 19.60
N SER A 85 -7.70 -2.71 20.34
CA SER A 85 -7.15 -4.06 20.44
C SER A 85 -7.68 -4.91 19.29
N ILE A 86 -6.83 -5.20 18.31
CA ILE A 86 -7.13 -6.12 17.20
C ILE A 86 -6.56 -7.50 17.53
N SER A 87 -7.31 -8.57 17.25
CA SER A 87 -6.81 -9.93 17.45
C SER A 87 -5.65 -10.25 16.50
N VAL A 88 -4.75 -11.16 16.89
CA VAL A 88 -3.59 -11.55 16.04
C VAL A 88 -4.06 -12.04 14.66
N HIS A 89 -5.12 -12.85 14.61
CA HIS A 89 -5.71 -13.30 13.34
C HIS A 89 -6.33 -12.16 12.52
N GLY A 90 -6.96 -11.17 13.19
CA GLY A 90 -7.46 -9.97 12.52
C GLY A 90 -6.32 -9.14 11.93
N CYS A 91 -5.22 -9.02 12.65
CA CYS A 91 -4.02 -8.31 12.21
C CYS A 91 -3.37 -8.96 10.98
N GLU A 92 -3.26 -10.28 10.97
CA GLU A 92 -2.76 -11.06 9.83
C GLU A 92 -3.67 -10.89 8.60
N GLY A 93 -4.99 -10.98 8.80
CA GLY A 93 -5.97 -10.77 7.72
C GLY A 93 -5.93 -9.34 7.16
N LEU A 94 -5.92 -8.32 8.01
CA LEU A 94 -5.81 -6.92 7.60
C LEU A 94 -4.49 -6.64 6.90
N GLY A 95 -3.38 -7.19 7.40
CA GLY A 95 -2.06 -7.09 6.77
C GLY A 95 -2.03 -7.71 5.38
N LEU A 96 -2.64 -8.89 5.21
CA LEU A 96 -2.77 -9.54 3.90
C LEU A 96 -3.60 -8.68 2.94
N VAL A 97 -4.78 -8.21 3.38
CA VAL A 97 -5.65 -7.35 2.56
C VAL A 97 -4.95 -6.05 2.18
N MET A 98 -4.25 -5.41 3.12
CA MET A 98 -3.46 -4.21 2.85
C MET A 98 -2.42 -4.46 1.75
N ASN A 99 -1.64 -5.53 1.86
CA ASN A 99 -0.59 -5.82 0.89
C ASN A 99 -1.17 -6.16 -0.50
N VAL A 100 -2.22 -6.98 -0.56
CA VAL A 100 -2.89 -7.33 -1.82
C VAL A 100 -3.51 -6.09 -2.47
N ALA A 101 -4.24 -5.27 -1.70
CA ALA A 101 -4.83 -4.03 -2.20
C ALA A 101 -3.75 -3.04 -2.69
N GLY A 102 -2.63 -2.94 -1.98
CA GLY A 102 -1.48 -2.13 -2.36
C GLY A 102 -0.83 -2.61 -3.66
N MET A 103 -0.65 -3.92 -3.81
CA MET A 103 -0.13 -4.54 -5.03
C MET A 103 -1.05 -4.26 -6.23
N MET A 104 -2.35 -4.50 -6.09
CA MET A 104 -3.33 -4.23 -7.16
C MET A 104 -3.34 -2.74 -7.55
N THR A 105 -3.29 -1.84 -6.57
CA THR A 105 -3.25 -0.39 -6.80
C THR A 105 -2.04 0.03 -7.64
N ARG A 106 -0.85 -0.50 -7.31
CA ARG A 106 0.38 -0.20 -8.05
C ARG A 106 0.29 -0.71 -9.50
N ILE A 107 -0.15 -1.94 -9.69
CA ILE A 107 -0.31 -2.56 -11.02
C ILE A 107 -1.29 -1.75 -11.90
N PHE A 108 -2.43 -1.35 -11.35
CA PHE A 108 -3.42 -0.57 -12.10
C PHE A 108 -2.97 0.86 -12.38
N ALA A 109 -2.31 1.51 -11.42
CA ALA A 109 -1.75 2.84 -11.62
C ALA A 109 -0.65 2.84 -12.70
N GLU A 110 0.28 1.88 -12.64
CA GLU A 110 1.30 1.70 -13.68
C GLU A 110 0.67 1.40 -15.04
N GLY A 111 -0.29 0.46 -15.10
CA GLY A 111 -1.01 0.16 -16.33
C GLY A 111 -1.69 1.39 -16.94
N THR A 112 -2.30 2.24 -16.10
CA THR A 112 -2.89 3.51 -16.54
C THR A 112 -1.84 4.45 -17.11
N LEU A 113 -0.70 4.58 -16.43
CA LEU A 113 0.41 5.44 -16.88
C LEU A 113 0.98 4.96 -18.23
N TRP A 114 1.19 3.66 -18.40
CA TRP A 114 1.64 3.09 -19.67
C TRP A 114 0.63 3.30 -20.81
N LEU A 115 -0.68 3.20 -20.54
CA LEU A 115 -1.72 3.51 -21.53
C LEU A 115 -1.73 4.99 -21.91
N CYS A 116 -1.60 5.90 -20.93
CA CYS A 116 -1.48 7.34 -21.19
C CYS A 116 -0.25 7.64 -22.04
N LEU A 117 0.89 7.00 -21.74
CA LEU A 117 2.11 7.12 -22.52
C LEU A 117 1.93 6.60 -23.95
N TYR A 118 1.26 5.46 -24.14
CA TYR A 118 0.94 4.92 -25.45
C TYR A 118 0.06 5.87 -26.28
N ALA A 119 -0.95 6.49 -25.65
CA ALA A 119 -1.79 7.48 -26.30
C ALA A 119 -0.99 8.72 -26.75
N LEU A 120 -0.07 9.21 -25.90
CA LEU A 120 0.83 10.32 -26.23
C LEU A 120 1.81 9.99 -27.37
N LEU A 121 2.21 8.73 -27.52
CA LEU A 121 3.06 8.25 -28.62
C LEU A 121 2.31 8.04 -29.94
N GLY A 122 1.08 8.55 -30.05
CA GLY A 122 0.28 8.49 -31.27
C GLY A 122 -0.29 7.11 -31.60
N GLY A 123 -0.35 6.20 -30.62
CA GLY A 123 -1.03 4.92 -30.78
C GLY A 123 -0.35 3.93 -31.73
N ASN A 124 0.95 4.07 -32.02
CA ASN A 124 1.64 3.16 -32.95
C ASN A 124 1.79 1.75 -32.35
N PRO A 125 1.32 0.67 -33.03
CA PRO A 125 1.33 -0.69 -32.47
C PRO A 125 2.72 -1.23 -32.11
N LYS A 126 3.80 -0.67 -32.68
CA LYS A 126 5.17 -1.02 -32.29
C LYS A 126 5.49 -0.58 -30.87
N PHE A 127 5.11 0.65 -30.51
CA PHE A 127 5.29 1.16 -29.16
C PHE A 127 4.39 0.41 -28.18
N PHE A 128 3.18 0.03 -28.60
CA PHE A 128 2.30 -0.79 -27.75
C PHE A 128 3.01 -2.05 -27.24
N TRP A 129 3.56 -2.86 -28.15
CA TRP A 129 4.27 -4.09 -27.76
C TRP A 129 5.50 -3.83 -26.91
N LEU A 130 6.27 -2.78 -27.22
CA LEU A 130 7.44 -2.39 -26.40
C LEU A 130 7.02 -2.06 -24.97
N LEU A 131 5.98 -1.25 -24.78
CA LEU A 131 5.50 -0.84 -23.45
C LEU A 131 4.92 -2.03 -22.68
N VAL A 132 4.20 -2.94 -23.35
CA VAL A 132 3.68 -4.16 -22.73
C VAL A 132 4.81 -5.06 -22.25
N VAL A 133 5.85 -5.28 -23.08
CA VAL A 133 7.01 -6.08 -22.68
C VAL A 133 7.73 -5.43 -21.50
N ALA A 134 7.96 -4.11 -21.55
CA ALA A 134 8.58 -3.39 -20.45
C ALA A 134 7.77 -3.51 -19.15
N PHE A 135 6.45 -3.29 -19.23
CA PHE A 135 5.54 -3.44 -18.11
C PHE A 135 5.62 -4.85 -17.50
N LEU A 136 5.56 -5.91 -18.29
CA LEU A 136 5.64 -7.29 -17.79
C LEU A 136 7.00 -7.59 -17.14
N VAL A 137 8.10 -7.14 -17.76
CA VAL A 137 9.46 -7.36 -17.25
C VAL A 137 9.69 -6.69 -15.89
N PHE A 138 9.11 -5.52 -15.64
CA PHE A 138 9.25 -4.84 -14.34
C PHE A 138 8.20 -5.28 -13.32
N THR A 139 6.95 -5.47 -13.75
CA THR A 139 5.83 -5.75 -12.84
C THR A 139 5.90 -7.16 -12.28
N ILE A 140 6.26 -8.16 -13.09
CA ILE A 140 6.27 -9.56 -12.65
C ILE A 140 7.29 -9.80 -11.53
N PRO A 141 8.58 -9.41 -11.65
CA PRO A 141 9.55 -9.59 -10.58
C PRO A 141 9.18 -8.82 -9.31
N ALA A 142 8.71 -7.58 -9.44
CA ALA A 142 8.27 -6.78 -8.30
C ALA A 142 7.11 -7.44 -7.54
N SER A 143 6.14 -7.99 -8.28
CA SER A 143 5.01 -8.74 -7.74
C SER A 143 5.44 -10.00 -7.00
N VAL A 144 6.38 -10.77 -7.57
CA VAL A 144 6.92 -11.98 -6.94
C VAL A 144 7.66 -11.64 -5.65
N LEU A 145 8.53 -10.63 -5.67
CA LEU A 145 9.27 -10.19 -4.48
C LEU A 145 8.32 -9.71 -3.37
N ASN A 146 7.27 -8.96 -3.73
CA ASN A 146 6.27 -8.54 -2.76
C ASN A 146 5.49 -9.72 -2.20
N GLY A 147 5.08 -10.67 -3.05
CA GLY A 147 4.42 -11.90 -2.61
C GLY A 147 5.28 -12.74 -1.66
N MET A 148 6.59 -12.88 -1.94
CA MET A 148 7.53 -13.53 -1.04
C MET A 148 7.62 -12.82 0.31
N HIS A 149 7.69 -11.48 0.30
CA HIS A 149 7.70 -10.67 1.52
C HIS A 149 6.46 -10.93 2.39
N VAL A 150 5.26 -10.85 1.79
CA VAL A 150 3.99 -11.07 2.49
C VAL A 150 3.91 -12.48 3.08
N MET A 151 4.27 -13.50 2.30
CA MET A 151 4.24 -14.90 2.75
C MET A 151 5.26 -15.19 3.86
N SER A 152 6.33 -14.39 3.94
CA SER A 152 7.36 -14.55 4.97
C SER A 152 7.01 -13.86 6.30
N GLN A 153 5.96 -13.05 6.37
CA GLN A 153 5.61 -12.29 7.56
C GLN A 153 4.48 -12.95 8.35
N ARG A 154 4.55 -12.88 9.68
CA ARG A 154 3.46 -13.28 10.58
C ARG A 154 3.16 -12.17 11.57
N ALA A 155 1.89 -12.03 11.93
CA ALA A 155 1.47 -11.13 12.99
C ALA A 155 1.89 -11.69 14.35
N ILE A 156 2.45 -10.84 15.20
CA ILE A 156 2.83 -11.18 16.58
C ILE A 156 1.90 -10.48 17.58
N PRO A 157 1.73 -11.04 18.80
CA PRO A 157 0.97 -10.36 19.84
C PRO A 157 1.63 -9.02 20.20
N GLN A 158 0.80 -8.03 20.56
CA GLN A 158 1.28 -6.70 20.95
C GLN A 158 2.10 -6.78 22.24
N ASN A 159 3.26 -6.12 22.26
CA ASN A 159 4.04 -5.95 23.48
C ASN A 159 3.54 -4.73 24.28
N HIS A 160 4.00 -4.61 25.53
CA HIS A 160 3.64 -3.47 26.38
C HIS A 160 4.03 -2.12 25.77
N LEU A 161 5.17 -2.06 25.07
CA LEU A 161 5.64 -0.88 24.36
C LEU A 161 4.71 -0.48 23.20
N ASP A 162 4.20 -1.45 22.44
CA ASP A 162 3.30 -1.20 21.32
C ASP A 162 1.96 -0.64 21.78
N HIS A 163 1.46 -1.15 22.91
CA HIS A 163 0.28 -0.63 23.56
C HIS A 163 0.49 0.82 24.05
N LEU A 164 1.69 1.14 24.55
CA LEU A 164 2.06 2.49 24.98
C LEU A 164 2.16 3.46 23.80
N LEU A 165 2.71 3.01 22.68
CA LEU A 165 2.84 3.78 21.44
C LEU A 165 1.54 3.84 20.63
N GLY A 166 0.56 3.00 20.96
CA GLY A 166 -0.73 2.92 20.28
C GLY A 166 -0.70 2.17 18.95
N TYR A 167 0.32 1.35 18.68
CA TYR A 167 0.38 0.59 17.42
C TYR A 167 -0.46 -0.69 17.52
N PRO A 168 -1.45 -0.88 16.61
CA PRO A 168 -2.43 -1.97 16.69
C PRO A 168 -1.87 -3.34 16.29
N CYS A 169 -0.78 -3.35 15.50
CA CYS A 169 -0.35 -4.50 14.72
C CYS A 169 1.16 -4.49 14.53
N ASN A 170 1.80 -5.65 14.74
CA ASN A 170 3.22 -5.86 14.47
C ASN A 170 3.46 -7.14 13.69
N PHE A 171 4.46 -7.11 12.82
CA PHE A 171 4.81 -8.21 11.93
C PHE A 171 6.29 -8.58 12.06
N LEU A 172 6.58 -9.87 12.15
CA LEU A 172 7.94 -10.39 12.22
C LEU A 172 8.19 -11.33 11.02
N PRO A 173 9.37 -11.28 10.38
CA PRO A 173 9.73 -12.28 9.38
C PRO A 173 9.88 -13.67 10.03
N LEU A 174 9.48 -14.73 9.32
CA LEU A 174 9.55 -16.13 9.76
C LEU A 174 10.96 -16.58 10.19
N SER A 175 12.01 -15.92 9.69
CA SER A 175 13.41 -16.24 9.99
C SER A 175 13.98 -15.50 11.19
N ALA A 176 13.22 -14.60 11.83
CA ALA A 176 13.67 -13.96 13.06
C ALA A 176 13.62 -14.99 14.20
N PRO A 177 14.69 -15.13 15.01
CA PRO A 177 14.62 -15.95 16.21
C PRO A 177 13.49 -15.41 17.07
N THR A 178 12.55 -16.29 17.43
CA THR A 178 11.51 -15.99 18.42
C THR A 178 12.23 -15.53 19.69
N LEU A 179 12.19 -14.23 19.97
CA LEU A 179 12.52 -13.69 21.28
C LEU A 179 11.47 -14.23 22.25
N GLN A 180 11.79 -15.39 22.83
CA GLN A 180 11.16 -15.95 24.02
C GLN A 180 11.68 -15.22 25.25
#